data_AF-A0A1V4S330-F1
#
_entry.id   AF-A0A1V4S330-F1
#
_cell.length_a   1.000
_cell.length_b   1.000
_cell.length_c   1.000
_cell.angle_alpha   90.00
_cell.angle_beta   90.00
_cell.angle_gamma   90.00
#
_symmetry.space_group_name_H-M   'P 1'
#
loop_
_entity.id
_entity.type
_entity.pdbx_description
1 polymer ?
#
loop_
_entity_poly.entity_id
_entity_poly.type
_entity_poly.pdbx_seq_one_letter_code
_entity_poly.pdbx_strand_id
1 'polypeptide(L)'
;MKKTVEKIRLSAQSQAAFSEVKHPLPILSLERGYHVQDFTDFDERTKKFLRDNTSIDYTVEPEIDGLTVELVYKKGALSVASTRGDGFVGENVTPNIRTILSVPLTLIEQANGKPIPDLLEVRGEVYMETEAFATLNRDGIERGFPAFKNPQSAAADSLRQLDPRVTAKRPLNIFCFGIGEMSGPKFNTQKELMITLQQWGLRVNRPYIRVCSSISEVIDYCHHLEETKSQFPFEINGAVVKVNQLDLQAELGQKSNSPRWAFALKFKKTEEDIP
;
A
#
# COMPACT_ATOMS: atom_id res chain seq x y z
N MET A 1 16.59 7.17 -24.23
CA MET A 1 16.11 6.63 -22.93
C MET A 1 14.60 6.48 -22.83
N LYS A 2 13.77 7.54 -22.90
CA LYS A 2 12.29 7.42 -22.75
C LYS A 2 11.63 6.37 -23.67
N LYS A 3 11.88 6.41 -25.00
CA LYS A 3 11.36 5.40 -25.96
C LYS A 3 11.80 3.96 -25.66
N THR A 4 12.97 3.77 -25.06
CA THR A 4 13.49 2.43 -24.70
C THR A 4 12.78 1.89 -23.46
N VAL A 5 12.56 2.73 -22.44
CA VAL A 5 11.85 2.35 -21.21
C VAL A 5 10.37 2.06 -21.50
N GLU A 6 9.73 2.88 -22.34
CA GLU A 6 8.36 2.66 -22.79
C GLU A 6 8.19 1.34 -23.55
N LYS A 7 9.16 1.02 -24.44
CA LYS A 7 9.19 -0.26 -25.16
C LYS A 7 9.37 -1.46 -24.21
N ILE A 8 10.15 -1.32 -23.14
CA ILE A 8 10.33 -2.37 -22.11
C ILE A 8 9.03 -2.57 -21.30
N ARG A 9 8.35 -1.48 -20.92
CA ARG A 9 7.11 -1.55 -20.14
C ARG A 9 5.94 -2.13 -20.92
N LEU A 10 5.93 -1.99 -22.24
CA LEU A 10 4.84 -2.44 -23.13
C LEU A 10 5.18 -3.70 -23.94
N SER A 11 6.29 -4.37 -23.67
CA SER A 11 6.72 -5.54 -24.47
C SER A 11 5.95 -6.82 -24.16
N ALA A 12 5.14 -6.84 -23.10
CA ALA A 12 4.40 -8.04 -22.70
C ALA A 12 3.22 -8.31 -23.63
N GLN A 13 3.03 -9.58 -23.98
CA GLN A 13 1.88 -10.06 -24.75
C GLN A 13 0.66 -10.21 -23.85
N SER A 14 -0.52 -10.27 -24.47
CA SER A 14 -1.76 -10.62 -23.77
C SER A 14 -1.63 -11.99 -23.11
N GLN A 15 -2.13 -12.10 -21.88
CA GLN A 15 -2.22 -13.35 -21.15
C GLN A 15 -3.56 -14.05 -21.49
N ALA A 16 -3.59 -15.39 -21.41
CA ALA A 16 -4.84 -16.14 -21.55
C ALA A 16 -5.64 -16.14 -20.24
N ALA A 17 -4.93 -16.18 -19.10
CA ALA A 17 -5.47 -16.10 -17.75
C ALA A 17 -4.37 -15.63 -16.79
N PHE A 18 -4.75 -15.18 -15.59
CA PHE A 18 -3.80 -14.88 -14.52
C PHE A 18 -3.34 -16.19 -13.85
N SER A 19 -2.04 -16.36 -13.69
CA SER A 19 -1.48 -17.45 -12.90
C SER A 19 -1.45 -17.10 -11.42
N GLU A 20 -1.48 -18.09 -10.55
CA GLU A 20 -1.39 -17.90 -9.10
C GLU A 20 0.05 -17.60 -8.65
N VAL A 21 0.18 -16.76 -7.63
CA VAL A 21 1.43 -16.47 -6.91
C VAL A 21 1.17 -16.68 -5.43
N LYS A 22 1.97 -17.55 -4.80
CA LYS A 22 1.94 -17.76 -3.35
C LYS A 22 2.77 -16.68 -2.66
N HIS A 23 2.22 -16.07 -1.62
CA HIS A 23 2.93 -15.15 -0.75
C HIS A 23 3.68 -15.94 0.32
N PRO A 24 5.02 -15.86 0.39
CA PRO A 24 5.79 -16.54 1.43
C PRO A 24 5.39 -16.07 2.84
N LEU A 25 5.19 -14.77 3.00
CA LEU A 25 4.59 -14.16 4.18
C LEU A 25 3.17 -13.68 3.84
N PRO A 26 2.13 -14.14 4.57
CA PRO A 26 0.76 -13.73 4.31
C PRO A 26 0.56 -12.21 4.37
N ILE A 27 -0.27 -11.67 3.48
CA ILE A 27 -0.71 -10.28 3.47
C ILE A 27 -2.00 -10.16 4.28
N LEU A 28 -1.80 -10.01 5.60
CA LEU A 28 -2.87 -9.99 6.58
C LEU A 28 -3.76 -8.75 6.47
N SER A 29 -5.04 -8.92 6.83
CA SER A 29 -5.93 -7.79 7.06
C SER A 29 -5.56 -7.10 8.37
N LEU A 30 -5.84 -5.79 8.47
CA LEU A 30 -5.72 -5.08 9.74
C LEU A 30 -6.98 -5.29 10.59
N GLU A 31 -6.78 -5.34 11.90
CA GLU A 31 -7.89 -5.11 12.84
C GLU A 31 -8.39 -3.67 12.64
N ARG A 32 -9.70 -3.45 12.72
CA ARG A 32 -10.30 -2.16 12.39
C ARG A 32 -11.29 -1.68 13.43
N GLY A 33 -11.39 -0.37 13.56
CA GLY A 33 -12.35 0.34 14.41
C GLY A 33 -12.96 1.54 13.70
N TYR A 34 -13.92 2.17 14.37
CA TYR A 34 -14.68 3.32 13.87
C TYR A 34 -14.76 4.44 14.92
N HIS A 35 -14.26 4.20 16.13
CA HIS A 35 -14.38 5.10 17.26
C HIS A 35 -13.03 5.31 17.94
N VAL A 36 -12.90 6.47 18.58
CA VAL A 36 -11.70 6.83 19.35
C VAL A 36 -11.37 5.78 20.42
N GLN A 37 -12.41 5.21 21.05
CA GLN A 37 -12.22 4.17 22.06
C GLN A 37 -11.49 2.93 21.50
N ASP A 38 -11.67 2.61 20.21
CA ASP A 38 -11.01 1.46 19.60
C ASP A 38 -9.48 1.62 19.59
N PHE A 39 -8.97 2.86 19.52
CA PHE A 39 -7.55 3.16 19.62
C PHE A 39 -7.01 3.01 21.02
N THR A 40 -7.73 3.53 22.02
CA THR A 40 -7.36 3.35 23.43
C THR A 40 -7.29 1.87 23.75
N ASP A 41 -8.28 1.09 23.32
CA ASP A 41 -8.29 -0.35 23.55
C ASP A 41 -7.15 -1.06 22.80
N PHE A 42 -6.78 -0.60 21.60
CA PHE A 42 -5.62 -1.11 20.86
C PHE A 42 -4.31 -0.81 21.59
N ASP A 43 -4.09 0.43 22.05
CA ASP A 43 -2.90 0.84 22.81
C ASP A 43 -2.76 0.06 24.12
N GLU A 44 -3.84 -0.05 24.89
CA GLU A 44 -3.87 -0.82 26.14
C GLU A 44 -3.55 -2.30 25.92
N ARG A 45 -4.15 -2.93 24.90
CA ARG A 45 -3.83 -4.33 24.54
C ARG A 45 -2.38 -4.50 24.13
N THR A 46 -1.83 -3.54 23.38
CA THR A 46 -0.45 -3.55 22.89
C THR A 46 0.54 -3.42 24.05
N LYS A 47 0.34 -2.44 24.94
CA LYS A 47 1.17 -2.24 26.14
C LYS A 47 1.11 -3.41 27.10
N LYS A 48 -0.09 -3.95 27.33
CA LYS A 48 -0.27 -5.15 28.18
C LYS A 48 0.51 -6.35 27.66
N PHE A 49 0.58 -6.52 26.34
CA PHE A 49 1.36 -7.59 25.72
C PHE A 49 2.87 -7.38 25.92
N LEU A 50 3.35 -6.15 25.72
CA LEU A 50 4.77 -5.76 25.85
C LEU A 50 5.22 -5.49 27.29
N ARG A 51 4.38 -5.84 28.27
CA ARG A 51 4.52 -5.50 29.70
C ARG A 51 4.35 -4.00 29.96
N ASP A 52 3.55 -3.70 30.99
CA ASP A 52 3.19 -2.33 31.34
C ASP A 52 4.45 -1.47 31.61
N ASN A 53 4.48 -0.24 31.05
CA ASN A 53 5.57 0.76 31.01
C ASN A 53 6.47 0.79 29.77
N THR A 54 6.27 -0.07 28.77
CA THR A 54 6.96 0.08 27.49
C THR A 54 6.51 1.38 26.78
N SER A 55 7.47 2.25 26.46
CA SER A 55 7.22 3.43 25.62
C SER A 55 7.11 2.99 24.16
N ILE A 56 6.01 3.37 23.51
CA ILE A 56 5.69 2.94 22.14
C ILE A 56 5.48 4.21 21.31
N ASP A 57 6.20 4.31 20.21
CA ASP A 57 5.91 5.30 19.19
C ASP A 57 5.05 4.63 18.13
N TYR A 58 4.18 5.40 17.49
CA TYR A 58 3.33 4.93 16.42
C TYR A 58 3.65 5.69 15.14
N THR A 59 3.63 5.00 13.99
CA THR A 59 3.45 5.67 12.70
C THR A 59 1.99 5.67 12.34
N VAL A 60 1.49 6.83 11.92
CA VAL A 60 0.14 7.00 11.38
C VAL A 60 0.25 7.48 9.95
N GLU A 61 -0.49 6.84 9.05
CA GLU A 61 -0.52 7.14 7.62
C GLU A 61 -1.95 6.97 7.06
N PRO A 62 -2.34 7.69 6.00
CA PRO A 62 -3.68 7.54 5.41
C PRO A 62 -3.86 6.15 4.79
N GLU A 63 -5.03 5.56 5.02
CA GLU A 63 -5.44 4.30 4.40
C GLU A 63 -5.98 4.58 2.99
N ILE A 64 -5.12 4.38 1.99
CA ILE A 64 -5.44 4.58 0.57
C ILE A 64 -6.55 3.60 0.15
N ASP A 65 -7.58 4.08 -0.54
CA ASP A 65 -8.63 3.24 -1.09
C ASP A 65 -8.23 2.69 -2.48
N GLY A 66 -7.68 1.47 -2.51
CA GLY A 66 -7.18 0.86 -3.74
C GLY A 66 -7.18 -0.66 -3.73
N LEU A 67 -6.25 -1.24 -4.50
CA LEU A 67 -5.97 -2.67 -4.54
C LEU A 67 -4.57 -2.95 -4.03
N THR A 68 -4.48 -3.70 -2.94
CA THR A 68 -3.20 -4.18 -2.40
C THR A 68 -2.50 -5.13 -3.35
N VAL A 69 -1.20 -4.88 -3.55
CA VAL A 69 -0.27 -5.69 -4.35
C VAL A 69 1.03 -5.93 -3.60
N GLU A 70 1.75 -6.97 -4.01
CA GLU A 70 3.12 -7.25 -3.58
C GLU A 70 4.06 -7.23 -4.78
N LEU A 71 5.22 -6.59 -4.61
CA LEU A 71 6.27 -6.43 -5.60
C LEU A 71 7.53 -7.14 -5.11
N VAL A 72 7.95 -8.19 -5.80
CA VAL A 72 9.15 -8.95 -5.47
C VAL A 72 10.31 -8.47 -6.32
N TYR A 73 11.31 -7.87 -5.68
CA TYR A 73 12.57 -7.50 -6.30
C TYR A 73 13.63 -8.54 -5.97
N LYS A 74 14.34 -9.00 -7.00
CA LYS A 74 15.52 -9.87 -6.87
C LYS A 74 16.74 -9.13 -7.40
N LYS A 75 17.75 -8.95 -6.55
CA LYS A 75 18.97 -8.17 -6.86
C LYS A 75 18.63 -6.80 -7.45
N GLY A 76 17.65 -6.13 -6.82
CA GLY A 76 17.14 -4.83 -7.24
C GLY A 76 16.24 -4.80 -8.49
N ALA A 77 16.03 -5.91 -9.21
CA ALA A 77 15.16 -5.94 -10.39
C ALA A 77 13.77 -6.50 -10.07
N LEU A 78 12.70 -5.86 -10.56
CA LEU A 78 11.32 -6.33 -10.39
C LEU A 78 11.14 -7.68 -11.09
N SER A 79 10.96 -8.72 -10.28
CA SER A 79 10.86 -10.11 -10.73
C SER A 79 9.41 -10.55 -10.87
N VAL A 80 8.59 -10.34 -9.84
CA VAL A 80 7.19 -10.76 -9.78
C VAL A 80 6.37 -9.64 -9.14
N ALA A 81 5.16 -9.44 -9.61
CA ALA A 81 4.16 -8.68 -8.88
C ALA A 81 2.82 -9.44 -8.86
N SER A 82 2.15 -9.39 -7.73
CA SER A 82 0.90 -10.10 -7.51
C SER A 82 -0.12 -9.26 -6.76
N THR A 83 -1.41 -9.49 -7.05
CA THR A 83 -2.49 -8.97 -6.20
C THR A 83 -2.42 -9.64 -4.83
N ARG A 84 -3.12 -9.07 -3.84
CA ARG A 84 -3.26 -9.71 -2.53
C ARG A 84 -4.02 -11.03 -2.55
N GLY A 85 -5.05 -11.14 -3.41
CA GLY A 85 -5.99 -12.26 -3.41
C GLY A 85 -6.61 -12.51 -2.03
N ASP A 86 -6.47 -13.73 -1.51
CA ASP A 86 -6.96 -14.10 -0.17
C ASP A 86 -5.95 -13.79 0.96
N GLY A 87 -4.80 -13.20 0.62
CA GLY A 87 -3.70 -12.92 1.53
C GLY A 87 -2.61 -13.99 1.55
N PHE A 88 -2.88 -15.19 1.04
CA PHE A 88 -1.92 -16.30 0.90
C PHE A 88 -1.57 -16.56 -0.56
N VAL A 89 -2.55 -16.44 -1.45
CA VAL A 89 -2.42 -16.62 -2.89
C VAL A 89 -3.05 -15.44 -3.61
N GLY A 90 -2.26 -14.82 -4.49
CA GLY A 90 -2.64 -13.73 -5.37
C GLY A 90 -2.59 -14.10 -6.84
N GLU A 91 -2.99 -13.16 -7.69
CA GLU A 91 -2.89 -13.27 -9.15
C GLU A 91 -1.61 -12.60 -9.65
N ASN A 92 -0.89 -13.25 -10.56
CA ASN A 92 0.31 -12.69 -11.19
C ASN A 92 -0.06 -11.55 -12.16
N VAL A 93 0.14 -10.32 -11.70
CA VAL A 93 -0.10 -9.08 -12.46
C VAL A 93 1.20 -8.40 -12.87
N THR A 94 2.30 -9.15 -12.96
CA THR A 94 3.63 -8.61 -13.29
C THR A 94 3.62 -7.77 -14.58
N PRO A 95 3.02 -8.23 -15.71
CA PRO A 95 2.97 -7.41 -16.92
C PRO A 95 2.22 -6.09 -16.75
N ASN A 96 1.11 -6.10 -16.01
CA ASN A 96 0.25 -4.95 -15.75
C ASN A 96 0.95 -3.94 -14.83
N ILE A 97 1.58 -4.42 -13.75
CA ILE A 97 2.35 -3.59 -12.82
C ILE A 97 3.51 -2.89 -13.53
N ARG A 98 4.17 -3.54 -14.49
CA ARG A 98 5.23 -2.92 -15.30
C ARG A 98 4.75 -1.70 -16.10
N THR A 99 3.46 -1.55 -16.35
CA THR A 99 2.94 -0.37 -17.06
C THR A 99 2.73 0.84 -16.14
N ILE A 100 2.72 0.65 -14.82
CA ILE A 100 2.55 1.74 -13.84
C ILE A 100 3.88 2.48 -13.69
N LEU A 101 3.91 3.75 -14.09
CA LEU A 101 5.14 4.55 -14.17
C LEU A 101 5.82 4.79 -12.82
N SER A 102 5.04 4.87 -11.75
CA SER A 102 5.54 5.05 -10.38
C SER A 102 6.12 3.77 -9.76
N VAL A 103 5.98 2.62 -10.42
CA VAL A 103 6.67 1.39 -10.03
C VAL A 103 8.06 1.37 -10.69
N PRO A 104 9.16 1.38 -9.91
CA PRO A 104 10.49 1.22 -10.48
C PRO A 104 10.68 -0.22 -11.00
N LEU A 105 11.21 -0.38 -12.21
CA LEU A 105 11.59 -1.71 -12.72
C LEU A 105 12.91 -2.21 -12.13
N THR A 106 13.74 -1.26 -11.71
CA THR A 106 15.01 -1.50 -11.04
C THR A 106 15.12 -0.48 -9.91
N LEU A 107 15.47 -0.95 -8.71
CA LEU A 107 15.70 -0.11 -7.55
C LEU A 107 16.94 0.76 -7.76
N ILE A 108 16.93 1.93 -7.13
CA ILE A 108 17.98 2.94 -7.27
C ILE A 108 18.95 2.80 -6.11
N GLU A 109 20.19 2.43 -6.42
CA GLU A 109 21.25 2.37 -5.43
C GLU A 109 21.69 3.78 -5.03
N GLN A 110 21.86 4.02 -3.73
CA GLN A 110 22.27 5.31 -3.20
C GLN A 110 23.70 5.21 -2.69
N ALA A 111 24.58 6.13 -3.10
CA ALA A 111 26.00 6.10 -2.75
C ALA A 111 26.29 6.04 -1.25
N ASN A 112 25.46 6.71 -0.43
CA ASN A 112 25.56 6.74 1.03
C ASN A 112 24.30 6.14 1.72
N GLY A 113 23.51 5.35 0.99
CA GLY A 113 22.31 4.72 1.53
C GLY A 113 22.54 3.28 1.98
N LYS A 114 21.50 2.65 2.52
CA LYS A 114 21.53 1.21 2.79
C LYS A 114 21.61 0.42 1.47
N PRO A 115 22.37 -0.68 1.43
CA PRO A 115 22.50 -1.49 0.23
C PRO A 115 21.15 -2.10 -0.16
N ILE A 116 20.93 -2.25 -1.46
CA ILE A 116 19.75 -2.96 -1.97
C ILE A 116 19.90 -4.44 -1.60
N PRO A 117 18.88 -5.06 -0.98
CA PRO A 117 18.93 -6.47 -0.63
C PRO A 117 18.78 -7.39 -1.86
N ASP A 118 19.29 -8.62 -1.75
CA ASP A 118 19.17 -9.64 -2.80
C ASP A 118 17.72 -10.06 -3.05
N LEU A 119 16.91 -10.08 -1.98
CA LEU A 119 15.46 -10.25 -2.00
C LEU A 119 14.80 -9.13 -1.21
N LEU A 120 13.81 -8.49 -1.81
CA LEU A 120 12.90 -7.55 -1.17
C LEU A 120 11.48 -7.72 -1.72
N GLU A 121 10.56 -8.04 -0.84
CA GLU A 121 9.12 -7.99 -1.10
C GLU A 121 8.56 -6.68 -0.57
N VAL A 122 7.96 -5.88 -1.45
CA VAL A 122 7.34 -4.59 -1.10
C VAL A 122 5.83 -4.70 -1.23
N ARG A 123 5.11 -4.28 -0.20
CA ARG A 123 3.65 -4.20 -0.22
C ARG A 123 3.21 -2.77 -0.50
N GLY A 124 2.26 -2.62 -1.41
CA GLY A 124 1.75 -1.33 -1.82
C GLY A 124 0.30 -1.38 -2.24
N GLU A 125 -0.29 -0.21 -2.37
CA GLU A 125 -1.68 -0.02 -2.77
C GLU A 125 -1.70 0.62 -4.16
N VAL A 126 -2.23 -0.09 -5.16
CA VAL A 126 -2.50 0.45 -6.49
C VAL A 126 -3.82 1.22 -6.43
N TYR A 127 -3.79 2.48 -6.80
CA TYR A 127 -4.95 3.38 -6.71
C TYR A 127 -5.12 4.21 -7.97
N MET A 128 -6.23 4.93 -8.05
CA MET A 128 -6.55 5.89 -9.11
C MET A 128 -6.89 7.23 -8.47
N GLU A 129 -6.33 8.31 -9.02
CA GLU A 129 -6.65 9.66 -8.55
C GLU A 129 -8.11 10.03 -8.90
N THR A 130 -8.75 10.82 -8.05
CA THR A 130 -10.20 11.10 -8.11
C THR A 130 -10.61 11.77 -9.43
N GLU A 131 -9.83 12.75 -9.90
CA GLU A 131 -10.07 13.42 -11.19
C GLU A 131 -9.87 12.45 -12.39
N ALA A 132 -8.86 11.59 -12.30
CA ALA A 132 -8.54 10.61 -13.33
C ALA A 132 -9.64 9.53 -13.42
N PHE A 133 -10.20 9.13 -12.27
CA PHE A 133 -11.38 8.27 -12.19
C PHE A 133 -12.62 8.91 -12.80
N ALA A 134 -12.92 10.17 -12.46
CA ALA A 134 -14.05 10.90 -13.02
C ALA A 134 -13.95 11.01 -14.56
N THR A 135 -12.74 11.28 -15.07
CA THR A 135 -12.47 11.29 -16.52
C THR A 135 -12.66 9.91 -17.13
N LEU A 136 -12.15 8.84 -16.50
CA LEU A 136 -12.32 7.48 -16.99
C LEU A 136 -13.79 7.08 -17.12
N ASN A 137 -14.61 7.43 -16.13
CA ASN A 137 -16.04 7.15 -16.17
C ASN A 137 -16.76 7.94 -17.26
N ARG A 138 -16.48 9.25 -17.40
CA ARG A 138 -17.06 10.09 -18.46
C ARG A 138 -16.76 9.51 -19.84
N ASP A 139 -15.49 9.23 -20.13
CA ASP A 139 -15.06 8.64 -21.41
C ASP A 139 -15.68 7.25 -21.66
N GLY A 140 -15.90 6.47 -20.59
CA GLY A 140 -16.55 5.16 -20.65
C GLY A 140 -18.04 5.26 -21.01
N ILE A 141 -18.76 6.17 -20.35
CA ILE A 141 -20.20 6.42 -20.58
C ILE A 141 -20.42 6.91 -22.00
N GLU A 142 -19.60 7.83 -22.50
CA GLU A 142 -19.66 8.33 -23.89
C GLU A 142 -19.49 7.20 -24.93
N ARG A 143 -18.81 6.11 -24.55
CA ARG A 143 -18.60 4.91 -25.38
C ARG A 143 -19.60 3.79 -25.09
N GLY A 144 -20.61 4.03 -24.24
CA GLY A 144 -21.66 3.07 -23.91
C GLY A 144 -21.28 2.01 -22.89
N PHE A 145 -20.16 2.18 -22.16
CA PHE A 145 -19.78 1.29 -21.07
C PHE A 145 -20.43 1.71 -19.73
N PRO A 146 -20.74 0.77 -18.84
CA PRO A 146 -21.20 1.10 -17.50
C PRO A 146 -20.10 1.83 -16.71
N ALA A 147 -20.51 2.79 -15.88
CA ALA A 147 -19.60 3.48 -14.98
C ALA A 147 -19.09 2.56 -13.87
N PHE A 148 -17.83 2.75 -13.47
CA PHE A 148 -17.30 2.17 -12.24
C PHE A 148 -17.93 2.85 -11.03
N LYS A 149 -18.19 2.07 -9.98
CA LYS A 149 -18.84 2.55 -8.74
C LYS A 149 -17.94 3.46 -7.90
N ASN A 150 -16.65 3.17 -7.84
CA ASN A 150 -15.68 3.93 -7.04
C ASN A 150 -14.25 3.77 -7.60
N PRO A 151 -13.30 4.64 -7.21
CA PRO A 151 -11.91 4.57 -7.65
C PRO A 151 -11.23 3.24 -7.34
N GLN A 152 -11.52 2.62 -6.19
CA GLN A 152 -10.98 1.30 -5.82
C GLN A 152 -11.34 0.23 -6.85
N SER A 153 -12.62 0.11 -7.21
CA SER A 153 -13.09 -0.88 -8.19
C SER A 153 -12.49 -0.59 -9.57
N ALA A 154 -12.43 0.68 -9.96
CA ALA A 154 -11.80 1.08 -11.21
C ALA A 154 -10.31 0.73 -11.25
N ALA A 155 -9.58 0.92 -10.15
CA ALA A 155 -8.17 0.55 -10.04
C ALA A 155 -7.97 -0.97 -10.13
N ALA A 156 -8.78 -1.73 -9.39
CA ALA A 156 -8.73 -3.19 -9.38
C ALA A 156 -8.99 -3.79 -10.78
N ASP A 157 -10.07 -3.37 -11.43
CA ASP A 157 -10.42 -3.85 -12.77
C ASP A 157 -9.41 -3.38 -13.82
N SER A 158 -8.91 -2.15 -13.69
CA SER A 158 -7.88 -1.60 -14.58
C SER A 158 -6.56 -2.37 -14.50
N LEU A 159 -6.19 -2.85 -13.31
CA LEU A 159 -4.98 -3.65 -13.12
C LEU A 159 -5.17 -5.07 -13.66
N ARG A 160 -6.37 -5.65 -13.51
CA ARG A 160 -6.70 -7.03 -13.88
C ARG A 160 -7.15 -7.15 -15.34
N GLN A 161 -6.39 -6.57 -16.26
CA GLN A 161 -6.62 -6.72 -17.70
C GLN A 161 -5.70 -7.78 -18.29
N LEU A 162 -6.25 -8.76 -19.00
CA LEU A 162 -5.45 -9.81 -19.64
C LEU A 162 -4.45 -9.24 -20.65
N ASP A 163 -4.80 -8.14 -21.31
CA ASP A 163 -3.87 -7.37 -22.13
C ASP A 163 -3.30 -6.18 -21.33
N PRO A 164 -2.00 -6.22 -20.94
CA PRO A 164 -1.38 -5.13 -20.18
C PRO A 164 -1.37 -3.80 -20.93
N ARG A 165 -1.51 -3.80 -22.26
CA ARG A 165 -1.64 -2.57 -23.06
C ARG A 165 -2.93 -1.82 -22.78
N VAL A 166 -3.96 -2.51 -22.24
CA VAL A 166 -5.16 -1.86 -21.72
C VAL A 166 -4.85 -1.19 -20.38
N THR A 167 -4.19 -1.90 -19.45
CA THR A 167 -3.74 -1.31 -18.17
C THR A 167 -2.83 -0.10 -18.38
N ALA A 168 -1.96 -0.12 -19.38
CA ALA A 168 -1.07 0.99 -19.71
C ALA A 168 -1.79 2.30 -20.06
N LYS A 169 -3.05 2.23 -20.50
CA LYS A 169 -3.88 3.40 -20.80
C LYS A 169 -4.67 3.89 -19.58
N ARG A 170 -4.61 3.16 -18.46
CA ARG A 170 -5.33 3.49 -17.23
C ARG A 170 -4.42 4.37 -16.35
N PRO A 171 -4.95 5.42 -15.73
CA PRO A 171 -4.18 6.34 -14.90
C PRO A 171 -3.93 5.76 -13.50
N LEU A 172 -3.27 4.60 -13.45
CA LEU A 172 -2.94 3.93 -12.20
C LEU A 172 -1.69 4.51 -11.56
N ASN A 173 -1.69 4.51 -10.23
CA ASN A 173 -0.55 4.89 -9.41
C ASN A 173 -0.36 3.91 -8.26
N ILE A 174 0.75 4.04 -7.51
CA ILE A 174 1.03 3.18 -6.35
C ILE A 174 1.63 3.98 -5.20
N PHE A 175 1.26 3.62 -3.97
CA PHE A 175 2.02 3.93 -2.78
C PHE A 175 2.44 2.64 -2.06
N CYS A 176 3.72 2.51 -1.75
CA CYS A 176 4.24 1.43 -0.93
C CYS A 176 4.04 1.79 0.56
N PHE A 177 3.63 0.81 1.36
CA PHE A 177 3.29 1.00 2.78
C PHE A 177 3.97 -0.01 3.72
N GLY A 178 4.70 -0.98 3.18
CA GLY A 178 5.39 -1.98 4.00
C GLY A 178 6.16 -2.99 3.17
N ILE A 179 6.63 -4.03 3.85
CA ILE A 179 7.40 -5.11 3.25
C ILE A 179 6.85 -6.48 3.65
N GLY A 180 7.16 -7.49 2.81
CA GLY A 180 7.08 -8.90 3.15
C GLY A 180 8.46 -9.40 3.58
N GLU A 181 8.94 -10.47 2.96
CA GLU A 181 10.28 -10.99 3.18
C GLU A 181 11.36 -10.04 2.64
N MET A 182 12.44 -9.90 3.40
CA MET A 182 13.58 -9.09 2.99
C MET A 182 14.87 -9.69 3.55
N SER A 183 15.86 -9.83 2.67
CA SER A 183 17.23 -10.17 3.05
C SER A 183 18.05 -8.94 3.43
N GLY A 184 19.20 -9.10 4.07
CA GLY A 184 20.16 -8.02 4.23
C GLY A 184 19.85 -7.05 5.39
N PRO A 185 19.83 -5.72 5.16
CA PRO A 185 19.92 -4.74 6.23
C PRO A 185 18.70 -4.77 7.16
N LYS A 186 18.96 -4.60 8.46
CA LYS A 186 17.90 -4.41 9.46
C LYS A 186 17.53 -2.93 9.58
N PHE A 187 16.31 -2.71 10.04
CA PHE A 187 15.73 -1.41 10.32
C PHE A 187 15.29 -1.38 11.78
N ASN A 188 15.42 -0.23 12.42
CA ASN A 188 14.97 -0.06 13.80
C ASN A 188 13.51 0.38 13.84
N THR A 189 13.08 1.17 12.84
CA THR A 189 11.73 1.75 12.84
C THR A 189 11.03 1.63 11.48
N GLN A 190 9.70 1.59 11.52
CA GLN A 190 8.81 1.68 10.37
C GLN A 190 9.12 2.94 9.55
N LYS A 191 9.29 4.10 10.21
CA LYS A 191 9.66 5.34 9.51
C LYS A 191 11.00 5.22 8.76
N GLU A 192 12.03 4.66 9.38
CA GLU A 192 13.33 4.44 8.74
C GLU A 192 13.21 3.53 7.52
N LEU A 193 12.43 2.45 7.64
CA LEU A 193 12.13 1.54 6.54
C LEU A 193 11.45 2.29 5.39
N MET A 194 10.37 3.04 5.65
CA MET A 194 9.62 3.75 4.61
C MET A 194 10.47 4.81 3.89
N ILE A 195 11.33 5.53 4.62
CA ILE A 195 12.29 6.49 4.03
C ILE A 195 13.29 5.75 3.14
N THR A 196 13.74 4.57 3.54
CA THR A 196 14.70 3.79 2.77
C THR A 196 14.09 3.20 1.50
N LEU A 197 12.83 2.72 1.56
CA LEU A 197 12.09 2.34 0.36
C LEU A 197 12.01 3.50 -0.64
N GLN A 198 11.76 4.72 -0.16
CA GLN A 198 11.78 5.93 -0.99
C GLN A 198 13.14 6.18 -1.63
N GLN A 199 14.22 6.02 -0.87
CA GLN A 199 15.59 6.16 -1.37
C GLN A 199 15.93 5.14 -2.46
N TRP A 200 15.36 3.94 -2.39
CA TRP A 200 15.47 2.92 -3.44
C TRP A 200 14.56 3.19 -4.66
N GLY A 201 13.84 4.32 -4.69
CA GLY A 201 13.02 4.76 -5.81
C GLY A 201 11.56 4.30 -5.76
N LEU A 202 11.13 3.64 -4.68
CA LEU A 202 9.73 3.27 -4.49
C LEU A 202 8.92 4.50 -4.06
N ARG A 203 7.72 4.64 -4.60
CA ARG A 203 6.83 5.74 -4.21
C ARG A 203 6.19 5.41 -2.86
N VAL A 204 6.45 6.23 -1.85
CA VAL A 204 5.83 6.16 -0.51
C VAL A 204 5.10 7.46 -0.23
N ASN A 205 4.02 7.42 0.57
CA ASN A 205 3.24 8.62 0.88
C ASN A 205 3.87 9.44 2.04
N ARG A 206 5.19 9.66 1.98
CA ARG A 206 6.01 10.22 3.06
C ARG A 206 5.47 11.51 3.68
N PRO A 207 4.93 12.50 2.92
CA PRO A 207 4.43 13.73 3.52
C PRO A 207 3.33 13.52 4.57
N TYR A 208 2.63 12.38 4.52
CA TYR A 208 1.53 12.04 5.42
C TYR A 208 1.87 10.87 6.37
N ILE A 209 3.14 10.49 6.49
CA ILE A 209 3.60 9.54 7.50
C ILE A 209 4.04 10.35 8.72
N ARG A 210 3.24 10.33 9.79
CA ARG A 210 3.57 11.00 11.06
C ARG A 210 4.00 9.97 12.09
N VAL A 211 5.03 10.32 12.87
CA VAL A 211 5.36 9.59 14.11
C VAL A 211 4.68 10.31 15.26
N CYS A 212 3.94 9.54 16.06
CA CYS A 212 3.20 9.99 17.22
C CYS A 212 3.74 9.26 18.45
N SER A 213 4.11 10.00 19.49
CA SER A 213 4.75 9.44 20.70
C SER A 213 3.73 9.01 21.77
N SER A 214 2.44 9.17 21.50
CA SER A 214 1.34 8.82 22.39
C SER A 214 0.07 8.51 21.63
N ILE A 215 -0.87 7.80 22.28
CA ILE A 215 -2.19 7.51 21.69
C ILE A 215 -3.01 8.78 21.44
N SER A 216 -2.83 9.82 22.27
CA SER A 216 -3.47 11.13 22.04
C SER A 216 -3.02 11.75 20.71
N GLU A 217 -1.71 11.76 20.45
CA GLU A 217 -1.18 12.27 19.17
C GLU A 217 -1.63 11.42 17.97
N VAL A 218 -1.82 10.12 18.16
CA VAL A 218 -2.41 9.24 17.13
C VAL A 218 -3.84 9.67 16.82
N ILE A 219 -4.68 9.83 17.85
CA ILE A 219 -6.08 10.24 17.72
C ILE A 219 -6.18 11.60 17.03
N ASP A 220 -5.40 12.59 17.48
CA ASP A 220 -5.38 13.93 16.90
C ASP A 220 -5.03 13.91 15.41
N TYR A 221 -4.05 13.10 15.01
CA TYR A 221 -3.66 13.02 13.61
C TYR A 221 -4.66 12.22 12.76
N CYS A 222 -5.30 11.18 13.30
CA CYS A 222 -6.39 10.51 12.63
C CYS A 222 -7.57 11.46 12.34
N HIS A 223 -7.93 12.30 13.30
CA HIS A 223 -8.95 13.34 13.08
C HIS A 223 -8.51 14.36 12.03
N HIS A 224 -7.26 14.80 12.06
CA HIS A 224 -6.73 15.67 11.03
C HIS A 224 -6.81 15.06 9.62
N LEU A 225 -6.49 13.76 9.47
CA LEU A 225 -6.64 13.05 8.20
C LEU A 225 -8.10 12.95 7.76
N GLU A 226 -9.03 12.72 8.69
CA GLU A 226 -10.47 12.69 8.39
C GLU A 226 -10.99 14.06 7.93
N GLU A 227 -10.61 15.13 8.63
CA GLU A 227 -10.99 16.52 8.29
C GLU A 227 -10.41 16.99 6.95
N THR A 228 -9.22 16.50 6.60
CA THR A 228 -8.52 16.88 5.36
C THR A 228 -8.70 15.87 4.24
N LYS A 229 -9.53 14.83 4.40
CA LYS A 229 -9.69 13.73 3.42
C LYS A 229 -10.03 14.22 2.01
N SER A 230 -10.81 15.29 1.89
CA SER A 230 -11.23 15.87 0.60
C SER A 230 -10.12 16.65 -0.13
N GLN A 231 -9.00 16.93 0.53
CA GLN A 231 -7.86 17.64 -0.05
C GLN A 231 -6.90 16.69 -0.78
N PHE A 232 -7.03 15.38 -0.57
CA PHE A 232 -6.20 14.39 -1.25
C PHE A 232 -6.67 14.23 -2.70
N PRO A 233 -5.75 14.10 -3.67
CA PRO A 233 -6.11 13.83 -5.06
C PRO A 233 -6.56 12.38 -5.29
N PHE A 234 -6.74 11.60 -4.22
CA PHE A 234 -7.14 10.21 -4.21
C PHE A 234 -7.97 9.93 -2.96
N GLU A 235 -8.81 8.90 -3.03
CA GLU A 235 -9.65 8.49 -1.92
C GLU A 235 -8.83 7.87 -0.78
N ILE A 236 -9.16 8.26 0.44
CA ILE A 236 -8.69 7.62 1.67
C ILE A 236 -9.90 7.20 2.49
N ASN A 237 -9.92 5.96 2.98
CA ASN A 237 -11.06 5.39 3.69
C ASN A 237 -10.82 5.26 5.21
N GLY A 238 -9.68 5.78 5.68
CA GLY A 238 -9.26 5.65 7.05
C GLY A 238 -7.83 6.12 7.31
N ALA A 239 -7.32 5.75 8.48
CA ALA A 239 -5.93 5.90 8.88
C ALA A 239 -5.39 4.55 9.37
N VAL A 240 -4.17 4.21 8.95
CA VAL A 240 -3.43 3.05 9.42
C VAL A 240 -2.46 3.49 10.50
N VAL A 241 -2.52 2.82 11.64
CA VAL A 241 -1.64 3.02 12.78
C VAL A 241 -0.79 1.77 12.95
N LYS A 242 0.53 1.94 13.07
CA LYS A 242 1.50 0.86 13.28
C LYS A 242 2.42 1.23 14.43
N VAL A 243 2.78 0.28 15.27
CA VAL A 243 3.92 0.43 16.19
C VAL A 243 5.15 0.77 15.36
N ASN A 244 5.84 1.85 15.68
CA ASN A 244 6.95 2.35 14.89
C ASN A 244 8.20 1.49 15.09
N GLN A 245 8.48 0.99 16.29
CA GLN A 245 9.64 0.17 16.57
C GLN A 245 9.46 -1.26 16.03
N LEU A 246 10.39 -1.72 15.16
CA LEU A 246 10.24 -3.01 14.45
C LEU A 246 10.58 -4.24 15.30
N ASP A 247 11.40 -4.08 16.33
CA ASP A 247 11.64 -5.12 17.34
C ASP A 247 10.36 -5.39 18.16
N LEU A 248 9.63 -4.34 18.54
CA LEU A 248 8.32 -4.47 19.19
C LEU A 248 7.27 -5.10 18.27
N GLN A 249 7.26 -4.78 16.97
CA GLN A 249 6.41 -5.48 15.99
C GLN A 249 6.69 -6.99 15.97
N ALA A 250 7.97 -7.37 15.98
CA ALA A 250 8.38 -8.78 16.00
C ALA A 250 7.96 -9.49 17.29
N GLU A 251 8.06 -8.84 18.45
CA GLU A 251 7.61 -9.38 19.73
C GLU A 251 6.08 -9.55 19.79
N LEU A 252 5.32 -8.54 19.33
CA LEU A 252 3.86 -8.57 19.27
C LEU A 252 3.31 -9.66 18.33
N GLY A 253 4.01 -9.88 17.21
CA GLY A 253 3.63 -10.85 16.18
C GLY A 253 2.21 -10.63 15.65
N GLN A 254 1.50 -11.72 15.39
CA GLN A 254 0.17 -11.69 14.76
C GLN A 254 -0.85 -12.62 15.43
N LYS A 255 -2.13 -12.25 15.35
CA LYS A 255 -3.28 -13.12 15.57
C LYS A 255 -3.48 -14.02 14.34
N SER A 256 -4.55 -14.79 14.30
CA SER A 256 -4.85 -15.71 13.18
C SER A 256 -4.89 -15.02 11.81
N ASN A 257 -5.35 -13.76 11.73
CA ASN A 257 -5.55 -13.05 10.47
C ASN A 257 -5.15 -11.56 10.50
N SER A 258 -4.57 -11.06 11.58
CA SER A 258 -4.17 -9.67 11.73
C SER A 258 -2.90 -9.50 12.58
N PRO A 259 -2.03 -8.51 12.27
CA PRO A 259 -0.91 -8.16 13.15
C PRO A 259 -1.43 -7.58 14.48
N ARG A 260 -0.73 -7.85 15.60
CA ARG A 260 -1.04 -7.19 16.89
C ARG A 260 -0.49 -5.76 16.97
N TRP A 261 0.43 -5.42 16.07
CA TRP A 261 1.16 -4.16 16.08
C TRP A 261 0.59 -3.11 15.12
N ALA A 262 -0.51 -3.41 14.42
CA ALA A 262 -1.15 -2.45 13.51
C ALA A 262 -2.68 -2.50 13.57
N PHE A 263 -3.29 -1.36 13.33
CA PHE A 263 -4.73 -1.11 13.44
C PHE A 263 -5.17 -0.11 12.37
N ALA A 264 -6.41 -0.23 11.88
CA ALA A 264 -7.00 0.69 10.93
C ALA A 264 -8.24 1.39 11.53
N LEU A 265 -8.24 2.72 11.59
CA LEU A 265 -9.47 3.47 11.86
C LEU A 265 -10.16 3.76 10.55
N LYS A 266 -11.40 3.33 10.43
CA LYS A 266 -12.26 3.67 9.30
C LYS A 266 -12.96 4.98 9.55
N PHE A 267 -12.86 5.88 8.58
CA PHE A 267 -13.61 7.13 8.59
C PHE A 267 -15.09 6.86 8.31
N LYS A 268 -15.95 7.72 8.85
CA LYS A 268 -17.38 7.61 8.57
C LYS A 268 -17.61 7.94 7.09
N LYS A 269 -18.43 7.12 6.45
CA LYS A 269 -18.98 7.47 5.14
C LYS A 269 -19.92 8.66 5.33
N THR A 270 -19.64 9.75 4.64
CA THR A 270 -20.54 10.90 4.54
C THR A 270 -21.73 10.55 3.63
N GLU A 271 -22.87 11.26 3.72
CA GLU A 271 -24.04 11.00 2.84
C GLU A 271 -23.68 11.16 1.35
N GLU A 272 -22.66 11.97 1.03
CA GLU A 272 -22.05 12.10 -0.31
C GLU A 272 -21.27 10.84 -0.76
N ASP A 273 -20.92 9.94 0.16
CA ASP A 273 -20.17 8.70 -0.10
C ASP A 273 -21.10 7.48 -0.36
N ILE A 274 -22.43 7.70 -0.39
CA ILE A 274 -23.44 6.66 -0.62
C ILE A 274 -23.88 6.76 -2.09
N PRO A 275 -23.70 5.71 -2.91
CA PRO A 275 -23.97 5.73 -4.35
C PRO A 275 -25.45 5.87 -4.71
#